data_AF-A0A7W0QKE7-F1
#
_entry.id   AF-A0A7W0QKE7-F1
#
_cell.length_a   1.000
_cell.length_b   1.000
_cell.length_c   1.000
_cell.angle_alpha   90.00
_cell.angle_beta   90.00
_cell.angle_gamma   90.00
#
_symmetry.space_group_name_H-M   'P 1'
#
loop_
_entity.id
_entity.type
_entity.pdbx_description
1 polymer ?
#
loop_
_entity_poly.entity_id
_entity_poly.type
_entity_poly.pdbx_seq_one_letter_code
_entity_poly.pdbx_strand_id
1 'polypeptide(L)'
;ENDANAAALAEWKLGAGRGASNLVLFTLGTGVGGGIVLDDRLYRGWAEVGHMVVSANGPPCEGNCHGRGHVEALCSGTAADGIAQELWGPDADAHMLVERARAGDEAARARLAEIGEFLGAAIGSLANLFDPELVLIGGGFGEAAGELVLGPAQDAARREALAPADATLRVLPAELGGEAGLVGAALVGFEALDGAR
;
A
#
# COMPACT_ATOMS: atom_id res chain seq x y z
N GLU A 1 -4.77 -6.77 17.91
CA GLU A 1 -4.01 -6.34 16.73
C GLU A 1 -5.01 -6.00 15.63
N ASN A 2 -4.74 -4.99 14.81
CA ASN A 2 -5.57 -4.73 13.63
C ASN A 2 -5.13 -5.65 12.46
N ASP A 3 -5.95 -5.72 11.43
CA ASP A 3 -5.73 -6.55 10.24
C ASP A 3 -4.45 -6.16 9.47
N ALA A 4 -4.17 -4.86 9.35
CA ALA A 4 -3.03 -4.36 8.61
C ALA A 4 -1.68 -4.65 9.31
N ASN A 5 -1.60 -4.48 10.63
CA ASN A 5 -0.45 -4.89 11.44
C ASN A 5 -0.26 -6.40 11.40
N ALA A 6 -1.35 -7.16 11.44
CA ALA A 6 -1.29 -8.62 11.30
C ALA A 6 -0.70 -9.00 9.92
N ALA A 7 -1.17 -8.39 8.83
CA ALA A 7 -0.61 -8.62 7.50
C ALA A 7 0.87 -8.23 7.41
N ALA A 8 1.27 -7.09 8.00
CA ALA A 8 2.67 -6.68 8.05
C ALA A 8 3.54 -7.67 8.82
N LEU A 9 3.05 -8.18 9.96
CA LEU A 9 3.71 -9.23 10.73
C LEU A 9 3.89 -10.50 9.90
N ALA A 10 2.87 -10.90 9.13
CA ALA A 10 2.93 -12.07 8.27
C ALA A 10 3.99 -11.92 7.17
N GLU A 11 3.96 -10.82 6.43
CA GLU A 11 4.95 -10.54 5.38
C GLU A 11 6.37 -10.43 5.93
N TRP A 12 6.53 -9.79 7.08
CA TRP A 12 7.83 -9.64 7.72
C TRP A 12 8.40 -10.98 8.20
N LYS A 13 7.58 -11.85 8.81
CA LYS A 13 8.04 -13.13 9.34
C LYS A 13 8.15 -14.22 8.28
N LEU A 14 7.22 -14.26 7.33
CA LEU A 14 7.00 -15.41 6.46
C LEU A 14 6.96 -15.07 4.97
N GLY A 15 6.89 -13.81 4.58
CA GLY A 15 6.74 -13.38 3.18
C GLY A 15 7.95 -12.60 2.65
N ALA A 16 7.65 -11.58 1.83
CA ALA A 16 8.66 -10.79 1.12
C ALA A 16 9.51 -9.91 2.05
N GLY A 17 9.05 -9.72 3.29
CA GLY A 17 9.72 -8.89 4.31
C GLY A 17 10.79 -9.60 5.13
N ARG A 18 11.00 -10.91 4.90
CA ARG A 18 11.98 -11.70 5.68
C ARG A 18 13.38 -11.10 5.60
N GLY A 19 13.97 -10.91 6.78
CA GLY A 19 15.32 -10.37 6.93
C GLY A 19 15.41 -8.85 6.85
N ALA A 20 14.29 -8.14 6.68
CA ALA A 20 14.26 -6.70 6.81
C ALA A 20 14.07 -6.29 8.28
N SER A 21 14.82 -5.29 8.74
CA SER A 21 14.68 -4.69 10.07
C SER A 21 13.71 -3.50 10.06
N ASN A 22 13.66 -2.75 8.96
CA ASN A 22 12.77 -1.61 8.77
C ASN A 22 11.91 -1.80 7.51
N LEU A 23 10.61 -1.96 7.70
CA LEU A 23 9.67 -2.27 6.62
C LEU A 23 8.36 -1.52 6.78
N VAL A 24 7.78 -1.09 5.65
CA VAL A 24 6.39 -0.62 5.59
C VAL A 24 5.60 -1.52 4.66
N LEU A 25 4.45 -2.02 5.09
CA LEU A 25 3.47 -2.66 4.23
C LEU A 25 2.34 -1.67 3.92
N PHE A 26 1.99 -1.52 2.64
CA PHE A 26 0.72 -0.98 2.20
C PHE A 26 -0.17 -2.11 1.69
N THR A 27 -1.42 -2.17 2.14
CA THR A 27 -2.43 -3.10 1.62
C THR A 27 -3.50 -2.32 0.87
N LEU A 28 -3.46 -2.38 -0.46
CA LEU A 28 -4.42 -1.75 -1.35
C LEU A 28 -5.57 -2.72 -1.63
N GLY A 29 -6.70 -2.51 -0.97
CA GLY A 29 -7.95 -3.28 -1.15
C GLY A 29 -9.11 -2.33 -1.44
N THR A 30 -10.28 -2.57 -0.85
CA THR A 30 -11.38 -1.58 -0.90
C THR A 30 -10.96 -0.23 -0.32
N GLY A 31 -10.17 -0.25 0.76
CA GLY A 31 -9.46 0.91 1.32
C GLY A 31 -7.95 0.75 1.25
N VAL A 32 -7.22 1.52 2.05
CA VAL A 32 -5.76 1.38 2.19
C VAL A 32 -5.40 1.22 3.66
N GLY A 33 -4.93 0.03 4.00
CA GLY A 33 -4.30 -0.26 5.29
C GLY A 33 -2.78 -0.27 5.19
N GLY A 34 -2.13 -0.38 6.34
CA GLY A 34 -0.72 -0.74 6.38
C GLY A 34 -0.20 -1.00 7.78
N GLY A 35 1.01 -1.52 7.84
CA GLY A 35 1.71 -1.79 9.08
C GLY A 35 3.20 -1.48 8.93
N ILE A 36 3.85 -1.16 10.04
CA ILE A 36 5.25 -0.74 10.05
C ILE A 36 6.03 -1.68 10.95
N VAL A 37 7.20 -2.11 10.50
CA VAL A 37 8.23 -2.77 11.29
C VAL A 37 9.40 -1.81 11.39
N LEU A 38 9.87 -1.54 12.61
CA LEU A 38 11.04 -0.71 12.89
C LEU A 38 11.94 -1.44 13.89
N ASP A 39 13.24 -1.44 13.64
CA ASP A 39 14.25 -2.07 14.50
C ASP A 39 13.87 -3.51 14.89
N ASP A 40 13.52 -4.32 13.88
CA ASP A 40 13.10 -5.72 14.04
C ASP A 40 11.86 -5.92 14.93
N ARG A 41 10.98 -4.91 14.99
CA ARG A 41 9.75 -4.97 15.80
C ARG A 41 8.56 -4.39 15.05
N LEU A 42 7.45 -5.12 15.12
CA LEU A 42 6.17 -4.58 14.67
C LEU A 42 5.80 -3.35 15.52
N TYR A 43 5.60 -2.23 14.84
CA TYR A 43 5.09 -1.01 15.45
C TYR A 43 3.60 -1.17 15.72
N ARG A 44 3.22 -1.22 17.00
CA ARG A 44 1.83 -1.41 17.45
C ARG A 44 1.11 -0.11 17.80
N GLY A 45 1.70 1.03 17.47
CA GLY A 45 1.04 2.32 17.60
C GLY A 45 0.03 2.55 16.47
N TRP A 46 -0.50 3.77 16.42
CA TRP A 46 -1.50 4.19 15.44
C TRP A 46 -0.85 4.52 14.09
N ALA A 47 -0.57 3.49 13.28
CA ALA A 47 0.03 3.61 11.95
C ALA A 47 -1.01 3.55 10.82
N GLU A 48 -1.73 4.66 10.60
CA GLU A 48 -2.75 4.76 9.55
C GLU A 48 -2.16 5.32 8.26
N VAL A 49 -1.34 4.54 7.56
CA VAL A 49 -0.67 4.98 6.32
C VAL A 49 -1.66 5.36 5.21
N GLY A 50 -2.85 4.75 5.22
CA GLY A 50 -3.95 5.10 4.31
C GLY A 50 -4.45 6.53 4.48
N HIS A 51 -4.24 7.16 5.64
CA HIS A 51 -4.66 8.53 5.94
C HIS A 51 -3.53 9.56 5.84
N MET A 52 -2.39 9.20 5.24
CA MET A 52 -1.39 10.20 4.87
C MET A 52 -1.93 11.12 3.77
N VAL A 53 -1.84 12.44 3.95
CA VAL A 53 -2.27 13.40 2.93
C VAL A 53 -1.20 13.48 1.84
N VAL A 54 -1.56 13.05 0.63
CA VAL A 54 -0.71 13.14 -0.58
C VAL A 54 -1.20 14.19 -1.58
N SER A 55 -2.42 14.70 -1.38
CA SER A 55 -2.96 15.82 -2.13
C SER A 55 -3.74 16.74 -1.21
N ALA A 56 -3.17 17.89 -0.83
CA ALA A 56 -3.84 18.83 0.08
C ALA A 56 -5.24 19.26 -0.42
N ASN A 57 -5.42 19.27 -1.75
CA ASN A 57 -6.69 19.61 -2.40
C ASN A 57 -7.44 18.39 -2.96
N GLY A 58 -7.03 17.17 -2.61
CA GLY A 58 -7.61 15.91 -3.11
C GLY A 58 -9.04 15.63 -2.60
N PRO A 59 -9.66 14.53 -3.05
CA PRO A 59 -11.05 14.20 -2.72
C PRO A 59 -11.27 13.97 -1.22
N PRO A 60 -12.50 14.11 -0.68
CA PRO A 60 -12.79 13.70 0.69
C PRO A 60 -12.42 12.22 0.90
N CYS A 61 -11.95 11.89 2.09
CA CYS A 61 -11.71 10.50 2.47
C CYS A 61 -13.04 9.82 2.86
N GLU A 62 -13.14 8.51 2.63
CA GLU A 62 -14.35 7.73 2.87
C GLU A 62 -14.58 7.41 4.37
N GLY A 63 -15.76 6.87 4.68
CA GLY A 63 -16.10 6.34 6.00
C GLY A 63 -16.25 7.41 7.08
N ASN A 64 -15.63 7.17 8.25
CA ASN A 64 -15.68 8.09 9.41
C ASN A 64 -14.56 9.14 9.39
N CYS A 65 -13.82 9.25 8.28
CA CYS A 65 -12.72 10.19 8.14
C CYS A 65 -13.24 11.57 7.71
N HIS A 66 -12.82 12.63 8.41
CA HIS A 66 -13.18 14.01 8.06
C HIS A 66 -12.14 14.71 7.17
N GLY A 67 -11.06 14.01 6.82
CA GLY A 67 -9.94 14.52 6.05
C GLY A 67 -10.13 14.42 4.53
N ARG A 68 -9.10 14.80 3.78
CA ARG A 68 -9.12 14.77 2.31
C ARG A 68 -7.74 14.55 1.70
N GLY A 69 -7.75 14.02 0.48
CA GLY A 69 -6.56 13.70 -0.32
C GLY A 69 -5.61 12.75 0.37
N HIS A 70 -6.19 11.84 1.13
CA HIS A 70 -5.50 10.72 1.75
C HIS A 70 -5.08 9.69 0.70
N VAL A 71 -4.04 8.92 1.00
CA VAL A 71 -3.62 7.77 0.17
C VAL A 71 -4.82 6.86 -0.13
N GLU A 72 -5.66 6.56 0.86
CA GLU A 72 -6.85 5.72 0.68
C GLU A 72 -7.83 6.28 -0.37
N ALA A 73 -8.07 7.59 -0.32
CA ALA A 73 -9.01 8.25 -1.21
C ALA A 73 -8.53 8.29 -2.67
N LEU A 74 -7.25 8.01 -2.91
CA LEU A 74 -6.60 8.13 -4.22
C LEU A 74 -6.00 6.82 -4.73
N CYS A 75 -5.67 5.86 -3.84
CA CYS A 75 -4.89 4.67 -4.16
C CYS A 75 -5.58 3.35 -3.81
N SER A 76 -6.84 3.40 -3.36
CA SER A 76 -7.63 2.21 -3.08
C SER A 76 -8.30 1.64 -4.34
N GLY A 77 -8.79 0.41 -4.23
CA GLY A 77 -9.70 -0.19 -5.20
C GLY A 77 -10.97 0.64 -5.39
N THR A 78 -11.51 1.26 -4.33
CA THR A 78 -12.67 2.17 -4.45
C THR A 78 -12.32 3.41 -5.28
N ALA A 79 -11.12 3.96 -5.13
CA ALA A 79 -10.66 5.06 -5.97
C ALA A 79 -10.53 4.61 -7.44
N ALA A 80 -10.04 3.39 -7.67
CA ALA A 80 -9.96 2.79 -9.00
C ALA A 80 -11.34 2.49 -9.61
N ASP A 81 -12.34 2.09 -8.82
CA ASP A 81 -13.74 1.97 -9.25
C ASP A 81 -14.27 3.33 -9.72
N GLY A 82 -14.06 4.39 -8.94
CA GLY A 82 -14.47 5.74 -9.31
C GLY A 82 -13.84 6.22 -10.63
N ILE A 83 -12.56 5.91 -10.85
CA ILE A 83 -11.86 6.17 -12.11
C ILE A 83 -12.49 5.41 -13.27
N ALA A 84 -12.77 4.12 -13.09
CA ALA A 84 -13.38 3.29 -14.13
C ALA A 84 -14.77 3.83 -14.52
N GLN A 85 -15.54 4.25 -13.53
CA GLN A 85 -16.87 4.82 -13.71
C GLN A 85 -16.84 6.16 -14.44
N GLU A 86 -15.84 7.01 -14.15
CA GLU A 86 -15.61 8.25 -14.88
C GLU A 86 -15.31 8.00 -16.36
N LEU A 87 -14.51 6.98 -16.67
CA LEU A 87 -14.09 6.68 -18.04
C LEU A 87 -15.17 5.98 -18.88
N TRP A 88 -15.91 5.04 -18.29
CA TRP A 88 -16.77 4.11 -19.05
C TRP A 88 -18.20 3.97 -18.52
N GLY A 89 -18.57 4.70 -17.46
CA GLY A 89 -19.93 4.71 -16.91
C GLY A 89 -20.12 3.82 -15.68
N PRO A 90 -21.31 3.87 -15.05
CA PRO A 90 -21.55 3.41 -13.68
C PRO A 90 -21.35 1.91 -13.44
N ASP A 91 -21.38 1.09 -14.50
CA ASP A 91 -21.21 -0.36 -14.42
C ASP A 91 -19.73 -0.79 -14.53
N ALA A 92 -18.80 0.16 -14.68
CA ALA A 92 -17.36 -0.12 -14.72
C ALA A 92 -16.76 -0.15 -13.31
N ASP A 93 -15.69 -0.93 -13.15
CA ASP A 93 -15.00 -1.16 -11.89
C ASP A 93 -13.47 -1.23 -12.06
N ALA A 94 -12.76 -1.34 -10.95
CA ALA A 94 -11.30 -1.44 -10.90
C ALA A 94 -10.78 -2.67 -11.67
N HIS A 95 -11.55 -3.76 -11.73
CA HIS A 95 -11.18 -4.94 -12.50
C HIS A 95 -11.14 -4.62 -14.00
N MET A 96 -12.20 -3.98 -14.51
CA MET A 96 -12.25 -3.52 -15.90
C MET A 96 -11.14 -2.51 -16.20
N LEU A 97 -10.84 -1.58 -15.28
CA LEU A 97 -9.75 -0.62 -15.41
C LEU A 97 -8.40 -1.33 -15.62
N VAL A 98 -8.08 -2.30 -14.77
CA VAL A 98 -6.84 -3.09 -14.87
C VAL A 98 -6.80 -3.92 -16.14
N GLU A 99 -7.90 -4.59 -16.51
CA GLU A 99 -7.96 -5.40 -17.74
C GLU A 99 -7.77 -4.56 -19.00
N ARG A 100 -8.41 -3.39 -19.09
CA ARG A 100 -8.26 -2.47 -20.22
C ARG A 100 -6.84 -1.92 -20.30
N ALA A 101 -6.23 -1.55 -19.17
CA ALA A 101 -4.84 -1.10 -19.15
C ALA A 101 -3.87 -2.20 -19.65
N ARG A 102 -4.11 -3.46 -19.25
CA ARG A 102 -3.35 -4.62 -19.76
C ARG A 102 -3.57 -4.83 -21.26
N ALA A 103 -4.78 -4.58 -21.76
CA ALA A 103 -5.12 -4.65 -23.17
C ALA A 103 -4.58 -3.47 -24.02
N GLY A 104 -3.91 -2.49 -23.40
CA GLY A 104 -3.30 -1.36 -24.11
C GLY A 104 -4.16 -0.09 -24.17
N ASP A 105 -5.19 0.02 -23.35
CA ASP A 105 -5.94 1.26 -23.19
C ASP A 105 -5.06 2.30 -22.47
N GLU A 106 -4.64 3.34 -23.21
CA GLU A 106 -3.74 4.37 -22.72
C GLU A 106 -4.39 5.27 -21.66
N ALA A 107 -5.70 5.48 -21.71
CA ALA A 107 -6.39 6.24 -20.67
C ALA A 107 -6.40 5.46 -19.34
N ALA A 108 -6.68 4.15 -19.41
CA ALA A 108 -6.63 3.27 -18.25
C ALA A 108 -5.22 3.22 -17.62
N ARG A 109 -4.18 3.08 -18.45
CA ARG A 109 -2.78 3.09 -18.02
C ARG A 109 -2.39 4.40 -17.34
N ALA A 110 -2.77 5.53 -17.93
CA ALA A 110 -2.47 6.84 -17.36
C ALA A 110 -3.07 7.02 -15.96
N ARG A 111 -4.33 6.57 -15.76
CA ARG A 111 -4.99 6.68 -14.45
C ARG A 111 -4.41 5.74 -13.39
N LEU A 112 -4.04 4.51 -13.76
CA LEU A 112 -3.31 3.61 -12.84
C LEU A 112 -1.91 4.14 -12.50
N ALA A 113 -1.24 4.77 -13.47
CA ALA A 113 0.05 5.39 -13.21
C ALA A 113 -0.06 6.56 -12.22
N GLU A 114 -1.10 7.38 -12.33
CA GLU A 114 -1.39 8.45 -11.36
C GLU A 114 -1.65 7.92 -9.94
N ILE A 115 -2.33 6.78 -9.80
CA ILE A 115 -2.44 6.08 -8.49
C ILE A 115 -1.05 5.76 -7.96
N GLY A 116 -0.18 5.20 -8.81
CA GLY A 116 1.21 4.92 -8.45
C GLY A 116 1.99 6.17 -8.06
N GLU A 117 1.80 7.30 -8.74
CA GLU A 117 2.45 8.57 -8.39
C GLU A 117 2.07 9.05 -6.98
N PHE A 118 0.78 9.01 -6.62
CA PHE A 118 0.32 9.36 -5.27
C PHE A 118 0.86 8.41 -4.20
N LEU A 119 0.85 7.10 -4.49
CA LEU A 119 1.41 6.10 -3.59
C LEU A 119 2.91 6.31 -3.39
N GLY A 120 3.66 6.56 -4.48
CA GLY A 120 5.09 6.84 -4.43
C GLY A 120 5.42 8.11 -3.65
N ALA A 121 4.58 9.15 -3.71
CA ALA A 121 4.74 10.35 -2.88
C ALA A 121 4.63 10.06 -1.38
N ALA A 122 3.70 9.19 -0.97
CA ALA A 122 3.62 8.72 0.40
C ALA A 122 4.85 7.89 0.78
N ILE A 123 5.27 6.96 -0.09
CA ILE A 123 6.43 6.10 0.15
C ILE A 123 7.72 6.93 0.32
N GLY A 124 7.98 7.91 -0.55
CA GLY A 124 9.14 8.78 -0.42
C GLY A 124 9.12 9.61 0.86
N SER A 125 7.94 10.05 1.30
CA SER A 125 7.79 10.71 2.61
C SER A 125 8.14 9.78 3.77
N LEU A 126 7.72 8.51 3.72
CA LEU A 126 8.11 7.51 4.72
C LEU A 126 9.59 7.18 4.65
N ALA A 127 10.17 7.15 3.44
CA ALA A 127 11.61 6.99 3.23
C ALA A 127 12.40 8.03 4.02
N ASN A 128 11.98 9.30 3.89
CA ASN A 128 12.62 10.44 4.55
C ASN A 128 12.44 10.48 6.08
N LEU A 129 11.39 9.82 6.61
CA LEU A 129 11.07 9.86 8.04
C LEU A 129 11.61 8.66 8.81
N PHE A 130 11.60 7.47 8.20
CA PHE A 130 11.84 6.21 8.90
C PHE A 130 13.01 5.40 8.35
N ASP A 131 13.60 5.79 7.20
CA ASP A 131 14.64 5.01 6.52
C ASP A 131 14.32 3.50 6.40
N PRO A 132 13.11 3.13 5.89
CA PRO A 132 12.81 1.75 5.58
C PRO A 132 13.73 1.26 4.45
N GLU A 133 14.25 0.06 4.58
CA GLU A 133 14.97 -0.60 3.49
C GLU A 133 14.02 -1.29 2.49
N LEU A 134 12.76 -1.48 2.90
CA LEU A 134 11.76 -2.19 2.13
C LEU A 134 10.35 -1.62 2.35
N VAL A 135 9.67 -1.28 1.26
CA VAL A 135 8.22 -1.10 1.23
C VAL A 135 7.59 -2.24 0.44
N LEU A 136 6.56 -2.86 1.00
CA LEU A 136 5.77 -3.90 0.35
C LEU A 136 4.40 -3.37 -0.06
N ILE A 137 3.97 -3.71 -1.27
CA ILE A 137 2.63 -3.41 -1.78
C ILE A 137 1.85 -4.71 -1.90
N GLY A 138 0.81 -4.86 -1.10
CA GLY A 138 -0.11 -5.99 -1.12
C GLY A 138 -1.56 -5.57 -1.21
N GLY A 139 -2.46 -6.47 -0.83
CA GLY A 139 -3.90 -6.29 -0.96
C GLY A 139 -4.42 -6.61 -2.36
N GLY A 140 -5.71 -6.95 -2.46
CA GLY A 140 -6.28 -7.49 -3.71
C GLY A 140 -6.19 -6.53 -4.91
N PHE A 141 -6.36 -5.22 -4.69
CA PHE A 141 -6.19 -4.24 -5.77
C PHE A 141 -4.71 -4.05 -6.12
N GLY A 142 -3.83 -3.99 -5.12
CA GLY A 142 -2.37 -3.88 -5.35
C GLY A 142 -1.82 -5.05 -6.16
N GLU A 143 -2.26 -6.27 -5.84
CA GLU A 143 -1.92 -7.49 -6.59
C GLU A 143 -2.47 -7.46 -8.02
N ALA A 144 -3.74 -7.07 -8.19
CA ALA A 144 -4.36 -7.00 -9.51
C ALA A 144 -3.69 -5.94 -10.40
N ALA A 145 -3.41 -4.74 -9.87
CA ALA A 145 -2.79 -3.67 -10.64
C ALA A 145 -1.31 -3.99 -10.96
N GLY A 146 -0.58 -4.59 -10.02
CA GLY A 146 0.82 -4.99 -10.20
C GLY A 146 1.69 -3.84 -10.74
N GLU A 147 2.48 -4.12 -11.79
CA GLU A 147 3.39 -3.16 -12.42
C GLU A 147 2.73 -1.88 -12.94
N LEU A 148 1.43 -1.89 -13.22
CA LEU A 148 0.70 -0.69 -13.67
C LEU A 148 0.65 0.41 -12.59
N VAL A 149 0.77 0.03 -11.32
CA VAL A 149 0.86 0.95 -10.17
C VAL A 149 2.24 0.89 -9.53
N LEU A 150 2.84 -0.30 -9.42
CA LEU A 150 4.12 -0.51 -8.73
C LEU A 150 5.28 0.23 -9.40
N GLY A 151 5.39 0.19 -10.74
CA GLY A 151 6.44 0.91 -11.47
C GLY A 151 6.39 2.42 -11.24
N PRO A 152 5.23 3.07 -11.50
CA PRO A 152 5.07 4.50 -11.22
C PRO A 152 5.26 4.87 -9.74
N ALA A 153 4.87 3.99 -8.81
CA ALA A 153 5.13 4.19 -7.39
C ALA A 153 6.63 4.13 -7.04
N GLN A 154 7.39 3.22 -7.66
CA GLN A 154 8.85 3.17 -7.51
C GLN A 154 9.51 4.46 -8.02
N ASP A 155 9.12 4.92 -9.21
CA ASP A 155 9.68 6.12 -9.83
C ASP A 155 9.38 7.37 -8.99
N ALA A 156 8.15 7.52 -8.51
CA ALA A 156 7.77 8.61 -7.63
C ALA A 156 8.46 8.53 -6.25
N ALA A 157 8.53 7.35 -5.64
CA ALA A 157 9.22 7.17 -4.36
C ALA A 157 10.70 7.59 -4.44
N ARG A 158 11.40 7.19 -5.50
CA ARG A 158 12.81 7.57 -5.71
C ARG A 158 13.00 9.07 -5.89
N ARG A 159 12.05 9.73 -6.57
CA ARG A 159 12.09 11.18 -6.79
C ARG A 159 11.87 11.97 -5.50
N GLU A 160 10.97 11.50 -4.63
CA GLU A 160 10.63 12.20 -3.38
C GLU A 160 11.58 11.87 -2.20
N ALA A 161 12.28 10.73 -2.26
CA ALA A 161 13.24 10.32 -1.23
C ALA A 161 14.57 11.11 -1.34
N LEU A 162 15.19 11.39 -0.20
CA LEU A 162 16.53 11.96 -0.11
C LEU A 162 17.59 10.85 -0.11
N ALA A 163 18.79 11.20 -0.58
CA ALA A 163 19.93 10.29 -0.50
C ALA A 163 20.26 9.92 0.97
N PRO A 164 20.52 8.63 1.26
CA PRO A 164 20.73 7.53 0.31
C PRO A 164 19.48 6.74 -0.09
N ALA A 165 18.31 7.03 0.50
CA ALA A 165 17.09 6.25 0.33
C ALA A 165 16.57 6.25 -1.12
N ASP A 166 16.82 7.32 -1.89
CA ASP A 166 16.53 7.40 -3.33
C ASP A 166 17.15 6.25 -4.15
N ALA A 167 18.26 5.67 -3.69
CA ALA A 167 18.97 4.58 -4.34
C ALA A 167 18.85 3.24 -3.61
N THR A 168 18.68 3.24 -2.29
CA THR A 168 18.69 2.01 -1.47
C THR A 168 17.30 1.45 -1.19
N LEU A 169 16.25 2.28 -1.21
CA LEU A 169 14.90 1.85 -0.94
C LEU A 169 14.41 0.84 -1.98
N ARG A 170 13.90 -0.29 -1.52
CA ARG A 170 13.23 -1.28 -2.36
C ARG A 170 11.72 -1.17 -2.17
N VAL A 171 10.98 -1.11 -3.27
CA VAL A 171 9.51 -1.18 -3.26
C VAL A 171 9.11 -2.41 -4.06
N LEU A 172 8.54 -3.42 -3.40
CA LEU A 172 8.28 -4.75 -3.96
C LEU A 172 6.82 -5.18 -3.74
N PRO A 173 6.29 -6.15 -4.52
CA PRO A 173 5.02 -6.77 -4.18
C PRO A 173 5.15 -7.61 -2.89
N ALA A 174 4.06 -7.69 -2.13
CA ALA A 174 3.89 -8.61 -1.01
C ALA A 174 3.80 -10.08 -1.52
N GLU A 175 4.20 -11.07 -0.71
CA GLU A 175 4.30 -12.48 -1.12
C GLU A 175 3.06 -13.32 -0.77
N LEU A 176 2.38 -13.01 0.34
CA LEU A 176 1.31 -13.82 0.92
C LEU A 176 -0.08 -13.47 0.38
N GLY A 177 -0.18 -12.45 -0.48
CA GLY A 177 -1.42 -12.06 -1.16
C GLY A 177 -2.59 -11.81 -0.20
N GLY A 178 -3.79 -12.23 -0.60
CA GLY A 178 -5.02 -12.07 0.19
C GLY A 178 -5.04 -12.81 1.54
N GLU A 179 -4.12 -13.74 1.78
CA GLU A 179 -4.07 -14.52 3.03
C GLU A 179 -3.24 -13.86 4.13
N ALA A 180 -2.49 -12.79 3.82
CA ALA A 180 -1.57 -12.15 4.75
C ALA A 180 -2.22 -11.79 6.10
N GLY A 181 -3.45 -11.26 6.09
CA GLY A 181 -4.17 -10.91 7.31
C GLY A 181 -4.52 -12.12 8.19
N LEU A 182 -4.93 -13.24 7.59
CA LEU A 182 -5.27 -14.47 8.31
C LEU A 182 -4.03 -15.13 8.91
N VAL A 183 -2.96 -15.25 8.11
CA VAL A 183 -1.66 -15.76 8.57
C VAL A 183 -1.13 -14.88 9.70
N GLY A 184 -1.25 -13.57 9.56
CA GLY A 184 -0.89 -12.57 10.56
C GLY A 184 -1.63 -12.75 11.87
N ALA A 185 -2.96 -12.93 11.81
CA ALA A 185 -3.77 -13.14 13.00
C ALA A 185 -3.34 -14.41 13.77
N ALA A 186 -2.98 -15.48 13.05
CA ALA A 186 -2.43 -16.69 13.67
C ALA A 186 -1.09 -16.41 14.37
N LEU A 187 -0.18 -15.67 13.71
CA LEU A 187 1.12 -15.28 14.30
C LEU A 187 0.95 -14.43 15.57
N VAL A 188 0.03 -13.45 15.56
CA VAL A 188 -0.31 -12.66 16.75
C VAL A 188 -0.76 -13.57 17.90
N GLY A 189 -1.58 -14.58 17.60
CA GLY A 189 -2.01 -15.57 18.59
C GLY A 189 -0.85 -16.38 19.17
N PHE A 190 0.11 -16.81 18.32
CA PHE A 190 1.30 -17.52 18.78
C PHE A 190 2.22 -16.65 19.63
N GLU A 191 2.48 -15.40 19.24
CA GLU A 191 3.31 -14.47 20.03
C GLU A 191 2.71 -14.21 21.42
N ALA A 192 1.38 -14.14 21.52
CA ALA A 192 0.69 -13.97 22.80
C ALA A 192 0.85 -15.18 23.74
N LEU A 193 0.99 -16.40 23.19
CA LEU A 193 1.24 -17.61 23.98
C LEU A 193 2.69 -17.70 24.45
N ASP A 194 3.65 -17.30 23.63
CA ASP A 194 5.08 -17.32 23.98
C ASP A 194 5.43 -16.27 25.03
N GLY A 195 4.82 -15.08 24.98
CA GLY A 195 5.01 -14.04 26.01
C GLY A 195 4.31 -14.32 27.34
N ALA A 196 3.43 -15.32 27.40
CA ALA A 196 2.75 -15.76 28.63
C ALA A 196 3.49 -16.87 29.40
N ARG A 197 4.59 -17.39 28.85
CA ARG A 197 5.47 -18.39 29.47
C ARG A 197 6.71 -17.74 30.06
#